data_AF-A0A399HWG2-F1
#
_entry.id   AF-A0A399HWG2-F1
#
_cell.length_a   1.000
_cell.length_b   1.000
_cell.length_c   1.000
_cell.angle_alpha   90.00
_cell.angle_beta   90.00
_cell.angle_gamma   90.00
#
_symmetry.space_group_name_H-M   'P 1'
#
loop_
_entity.id
_entity.type
_entity.pdbx_description
1 polymer ?
#
loop_
_entity_poly.entity_id
_entity_poly.type
_entity_poly.pdbx_seq_one_letter_code
_entity_poly.pdbx_strand_id
1 'polypeptide(L)'
;MMVAVKLIPLLFSWFGIVLVLLRGFSGRRVPVAATGVVGFALGVVGAFALLRSYPGELSFGIVRGVVAGVFLLLWGTAVAALYRNTMREFHVFQGEKLVNASFYAVIFTCTTSIIAGAVCTCRLPVTGGTILALLLLVLAAGILVLAALAAEKMLPASLTVSQPALMAAVVALLLFSASSLIRLDLFSPLSMKVMKFAHDFVHQFFESMLIPDHLFIRTYLWGYIGLLFGNGVGFWGGMIIWFTPVVLILLSIRFELLPSVAHIRQGAKRRKLLAAAIRERRIRLVIPLLALLVFAAAAYRSSYPSVEYWDPTPVPVLASPAGEIVIPKQGEINLEDGKLHKYLYKQGGKEARFFVLLNPSGEFTVDLDACAICKPDGYGQAEGTVICYYCKTLIPLETVGKPGGCNPVPVPFTVKADGVHIDALTMINTWGNTVQATARIKEGGK
;
A
#
# COMPACT_ATOMS: atom_id res chain seq x y z
N MET A 1 8.99 15.45 -15.37
CA MET A 1 9.43 14.07 -15.66
C MET A 1 9.06 13.08 -14.55
N MET A 2 9.25 13.40 -13.26
CA MET A 2 8.96 12.47 -12.13
C MET A 2 7.49 12.04 -11.99
N VAL A 3 6.52 12.93 -12.27
CA VAL A 3 5.08 12.58 -12.17
C VAL A 3 4.66 11.55 -13.22
N ALA A 4 5.18 11.68 -14.46
CA ALA A 4 4.87 10.75 -15.55
C ALA A 4 5.36 9.33 -15.24
N VAL A 5 6.57 9.19 -14.70
CA VAL A 5 7.13 7.89 -14.27
C VAL A 5 6.29 7.27 -13.15
N LYS A 6 5.80 8.10 -12.22
CA LYS A 6 4.95 7.67 -11.11
C LYS A 6 3.55 7.21 -11.54
N LEU A 7 3.06 7.61 -12.71
CA LEU A 7 1.78 7.17 -13.29
C LEU A 7 1.88 5.84 -14.03
N ILE A 8 3.08 5.39 -14.42
CA ILE A 8 3.29 4.13 -15.16
C ILE A 8 2.62 2.92 -14.48
N PRO A 9 2.82 2.64 -13.19
CA PRO A 9 2.19 1.46 -12.57
C PRO A 9 0.65 1.55 -12.55
N LEU A 10 0.10 2.76 -12.43
CA LEU A 10 -1.35 2.99 -12.44
C LEU A 10 -1.94 2.76 -13.83
N LEU A 11 -1.28 3.29 -14.86
CA LEU A 11 -1.66 3.12 -16.26
C LEU A 11 -1.50 1.66 -16.73
N PHE A 12 -0.45 0.97 -16.28
CA PHE A 12 -0.27 -0.45 -16.56
C PHE A 12 -1.36 -1.30 -15.88
N SER A 13 -1.73 -0.95 -14.65
CA SER A 13 -2.86 -1.59 -13.96
C SER A 13 -4.17 -1.36 -14.69
N TRP A 14 -4.41 -0.13 -15.18
CA TRP A 14 -5.57 0.20 -16.01
C TRP A 14 -5.61 -0.63 -17.29
N PHE A 15 -4.50 -0.72 -18.01
CA PHE A 15 -4.39 -1.56 -19.21
C PHE A 15 -4.72 -3.02 -18.90
N GLY A 16 -4.19 -3.57 -17.80
CA GLY A 16 -4.53 -4.91 -17.33
C GLY A 16 -6.02 -5.07 -17.04
N ILE A 17 -6.64 -4.12 -16.33
CA ILE A 17 -8.07 -4.13 -15.99
C ILE A 17 -8.91 -4.21 -17.26
N VAL A 18 -8.62 -3.37 -18.25
CA VAL A 18 -9.35 -3.34 -19.52
C VAL A 18 -9.18 -4.68 -20.27
N LEU A 19 -7.97 -5.24 -20.30
CA LEU A 19 -7.73 -6.55 -20.92
C LEU A 19 -8.56 -7.66 -20.27
N VAL A 20 -8.60 -7.73 -18.94
CA VAL A 20 -9.37 -8.75 -18.23
C VAL A 20 -10.87 -8.54 -18.47
N LEU A 21 -11.36 -7.29 -18.47
CA LEU A 21 -12.76 -6.96 -18.77
C LEU A 21 -13.17 -7.36 -20.20
N LEU A 22 -12.34 -7.07 -21.20
CA LEU A 22 -12.58 -7.47 -22.59
C LEU A 22 -12.66 -8.99 -22.73
N ARG A 23 -11.84 -9.73 -21.98
CA ARG A 23 -11.85 -11.20 -21.99
C ARG A 23 -12.98 -11.81 -21.19
N GLY A 24 -13.34 -11.21 -20.06
CA GLY A 24 -14.50 -11.60 -19.24
C GLY A 24 -15.84 -11.40 -19.96
N PHE A 25 -15.90 -10.43 -20.88
CA PHE A 25 -17.08 -10.13 -21.69
C PHE A 25 -16.79 -10.22 -23.19
N SER A 26 -16.27 -11.36 -23.64
CA SER A 26 -15.78 -11.61 -25.01
C SER A 26 -16.76 -11.27 -26.14
N GLY A 27 -18.08 -11.33 -25.89
CA GLY A 27 -19.15 -10.97 -26.83
C GLY A 27 -19.55 -9.48 -26.83
N ARG A 28 -18.91 -8.64 -26.03
CA ARG A 28 -19.34 -7.24 -25.75
C ARG A 28 -18.17 -6.26 -25.75
N ARG A 29 -17.25 -6.42 -26.67
CA ARG A 29 -15.99 -5.66 -26.74
C ARG A 29 -16.22 -4.15 -26.89
N VAL A 30 -17.13 -3.76 -27.79
CA VAL A 30 -17.46 -2.35 -28.07
C VAL A 30 -18.06 -1.64 -26.84
N PRO A 31 -19.12 -2.15 -26.20
CA PRO A 31 -19.66 -1.48 -25.02
C PRO A 31 -18.67 -1.50 -23.84
N VAL A 32 -17.86 -2.54 -23.66
CA VAL A 32 -16.81 -2.56 -22.63
C VAL A 32 -15.75 -1.49 -22.88
N ALA A 33 -15.26 -1.34 -24.11
CA ALA A 33 -14.28 -0.31 -24.44
C ALA A 33 -14.86 1.11 -24.27
N ALA A 34 -16.06 1.35 -24.79
CA ALA A 34 -16.72 2.66 -24.69
C ALA A 34 -17.00 3.04 -23.23
N THR A 35 -17.58 2.13 -22.45
CA THR A 35 -17.86 2.36 -21.02
C THR A 35 -16.59 2.44 -20.19
N GLY A 36 -15.51 1.76 -20.61
CA GLY A 36 -14.20 1.88 -19.99
C GLY A 36 -13.65 3.30 -20.09
N VAL A 37 -13.64 3.88 -21.30
CA VAL A 37 -13.15 5.26 -21.51
C VAL A 37 -14.03 6.27 -20.77
N VAL A 38 -15.36 6.16 -20.92
CA VAL A 38 -16.30 7.09 -20.27
C VAL A 38 -16.23 6.98 -18.75
N GLY A 39 -16.22 5.76 -18.20
CA GLY A 39 -16.12 5.53 -16.77
C GLY A 39 -14.81 6.05 -16.19
N PHE A 40 -13.69 5.83 -16.89
CA PHE A 40 -12.39 6.37 -16.47
C PHE A 40 -12.38 7.90 -16.45
N ALA A 41 -12.91 8.55 -17.50
CA ALA A 41 -13.03 10.01 -17.54
C ALA A 41 -13.91 10.56 -16.42
N LEU A 42 -15.06 9.93 -16.14
CA LEU A 42 -15.94 10.28 -15.03
C LEU A 42 -15.24 10.13 -13.68
N GLY A 43 -14.46 9.05 -13.49
CA GLY A 43 -13.63 8.84 -12.30
C GLY A 43 -12.61 9.95 -12.11
N VAL A 44 -11.95 10.36 -13.21
CA VAL A 44 -10.95 11.44 -13.18
C VAL A 44 -11.58 12.77 -12.78
N VAL A 45 -12.69 13.14 -13.42
CA VAL A 45 -13.42 14.39 -13.14
C VAL A 45 -14.00 14.39 -11.73
N GLY A 46 -14.64 13.29 -11.32
CA GLY A 46 -15.25 13.15 -10.00
C GLY A 46 -14.22 13.23 -8.87
N ALA A 47 -13.09 12.52 -9.00
CA ALA A 47 -12.02 12.59 -8.00
C ALA A 47 -11.35 13.97 -7.97
N PHE A 48 -11.18 14.62 -9.12
CA PHE A 48 -10.63 15.97 -9.16
C PHE A 48 -11.55 16.98 -8.47
N ALA A 49 -12.86 16.92 -8.74
CA ALA A 49 -13.85 17.73 -8.04
C ALA A 49 -13.82 17.49 -6.53
N LEU A 50 -13.78 16.22 -6.11
CA LEU A 50 -13.71 15.84 -4.70
C LEU A 50 -12.45 16.39 -4.01
N LEU A 51 -11.28 16.24 -4.63
CA LEU A 51 -10.00 16.72 -4.11
C LEU A 51 -9.93 18.25 -4.05
N ARG A 52 -10.61 18.95 -4.97
CA ARG A 52 -10.69 20.41 -4.98
C ARG A 52 -11.66 20.95 -3.92
N SER A 53 -12.80 20.29 -3.74
CA SER A 53 -13.82 20.71 -2.77
C SER A 53 -13.43 20.40 -1.32
N TYR A 54 -12.75 19.27 -1.09
CA TYR A 54 -12.35 18.82 0.25
C TYR A 54 -10.86 18.41 0.25
N PRO A 55 -9.93 19.39 0.25
CA PRO A 55 -8.51 19.10 0.32
C PRO A 55 -8.15 18.47 1.66
N GLY A 56 -7.31 17.43 1.64
CA GLY A 56 -6.84 16.73 2.84
C GLY A 56 -7.36 15.28 2.95
N GLU A 57 -7.22 14.67 4.13
CA GLU A 57 -7.44 13.23 4.35
C GLU A 57 -8.87 12.75 4.09
N LEU A 58 -9.87 13.63 4.10
CA LEU A 58 -11.26 13.24 3.86
C LEU A 58 -11.47 12.69 2.44
N SER A 59 -10.96 13.39 1.42
CA SER A 59 -11.12 12.99 0.03
C SER A 59 -10.35 11.70 -0.29
N PHE A 60 -9.11 11.57 0.19
CA PHE A 60 -8.36 10.32 0.11
C PHE A 60 -9.04 9.17 0.87
N GLY A 61 -9.61 9.47 2.04
CA GLY A 61 -10.36 8.52 2.86
C GLY A 61 -11.59 7.95 2.15
N ILE A 62 -12.34 8.77 1.41
CA ILE A 62 -13.50 8.34 0.60
C ILE A 62 -13.04 7.39 -0.51
N VAL A 63 -12.02 7.76 -1.29
CA VAL A 63 -11.50 6.91 -2.37
C VAL A 63 -10.98 5.58 -1.82
N ARG A 64 -10.21 5.62 -0.73
CA ARG A 64 -9.74 4.43 -0.02
C ARG A 64 -10.91 3.55 0.47
N GLY A 65 -11.96 4.17 1.00
CA GLY A 65 -13.18 3.49 1.43
C GLY A 65 -13.90 2.76 0.30
N VAL A 66 -13.98 3.36 -0.88
CA VAL A 66 -14.55 2.72 -2.08
C VAL A 66 -13.70 1.51 -2.51
N VAL A 67 -12.37 1.65 -2.55
CA VAL A 67 -11.46 0.52 -2.86
C VAL A 67 -11.61 -0.61 -1.83
N ALA A 68 -11.74 -0.27 -0.55
CA ALA A 68 -11.98 -1.25 0.52
C ALA A 68 -13.34 -1.94 0.38
N GLY A 69 -14.38 -1.20 0.01
CA GLY A 69 -15.71 -1.76 -0.28
C GLY A 69 -15.66 -2.79 -1.41
N VAL A 70 -14.92 -2.51 -2.49
CA VAL A 70 -14.72 -3.47 -3.58
C VAL A 70 -13.94 -4.71 -3.13
N PHE A 71 -12.93 -4.56 -2.26
CA PHE A 71 -12.23 -5.69 -1.66
C PHE A 71 -13.15 -6.55 -0.78
N LEU A 72 -14.09 -5.95 -0.03
CA LEU A 72 -15.11 -6.69 0.73
C LEU A 72 -16.13 -7.38 -0.17
N LEU A 73 -16.52 -6.76 -1.29
CA LEU A 73 -17.38 -7.42 -2.28
C LEU A 73 -16.71 -8.66 -2.87
N LEU A 74 -15.40 -8.61 -3.11
CA LEU A 74 -14.64 -9.78 -3.57
C LEU A 74 -14.79 -10.95 -2.59
N TRP A 75 -14.70 -10.71 -1.29
CA TRP A 75 -14.96 -11.73 -0.26
C TRP A 75 -16.34 -12.38 -0.40
N GLY A 76 -17.39 -11.57 -0.53
CA GLY A 76 -18.75 -12.07 -0.77
C GLY A 76 -18.85 -12.94 -2.02
N THR A 77 -18.25 -12.49 -3.14
CA THR A 77 -18.24 -13.27 -4.38
C THR A 77 -17.43 -14.56 -4.28
N ALA A 78 -16.35 -14.58 -3.51
CA ALA A 78 -15.50 -15.73 -3.31
C ALA A 78 -16.21 -16.83 -2.52
N VAL A 79 -16.89 -16.44 -1.42
CA VAL A 79 -17.73 -17.35 -0.63
C VAL A 79 -18.89 -17.90 -1.46
N ALA A 80 -19.59 -17.03 -2.20
CA ALA A 80 -20.69 -17.44 -3.08
C ALA A 80 -20.23 -18.42 -4.18
N ALA A 81 -19.06 -18.17 -4.77
CA ALA A 81 -18.49 -19.05 -5.79
C ALA A 81 -18.14 -20.44 -5.23
N LEU A 82 -17.55 -20.49 -4.03
CA LEU A 82 -17.24 -21.76 -3.37
C LEU A 82 -18.51 -22.53 -3.02
N TYR A 83 -19.52 -21.85 -2.46
CA TYR A 83 -20.77 -22.48 -2.05
C TYR A 83 -21.57 -23.04 -3.24
N ARG A 84 -21.62 -22.31 -4.38
CA ARG A 84 -22.29 -22.76 -5.62
C ARG A 84 -21.75 -24.09 -6.15
N ASN A 85 -20.46 -24.37 -5.95
CA ASN A 85 -19.85 -25.60 -6.42
C ASN A 85 -20.10 -26.80 -5.49
N THR A 86 -20.47 -26.55 -4.23
CA THR A 86 -20.68 -27.61 -3.22
C THR A 86 -22.12 -28.13 -3.18
N MET A 87 -23.12 -27.29 -3.46
CA MET A 87 -24.54 -27.67 -3.39
C MET A 87 -25.11 -27.99 -4.78
N ARG A 88 -25.59 -29.23 -4.98
CA ARG A 88 -26.19 -29.70 -6.25
C ARG A 88 -27.51 -29.02 -6.65
N GLU A 89 -28.24 -28.40 -5.72
CA GLU A 89 -29.64 -28.00 -5.93
C GLU A 89 -30.03 -26.62 -5.38
N PHE A 90 -29.11 -25.64 -5.35
CA PHE A 90 -29.51 -24.28 -4.98
C PHE A 90 -29.92 -23.48 -6.22
N HIS A 91 -31.24 -23.39 -6.46
CA HIS A 91 -31.87 -22.49 -7.43
C HIS A 91 -31.84 -21.00 -7.02
N VAL A 92 -31.03 -20.62 -6.01
CA VAL A 92 -30.99 -19.24 -5.55
C VAL A 92 -30.06 -18.44 -6.44
N PHE A 93 -30.69 -17.53 -7.18
CA PHE A 93 -30.21 -16.79 -8.35
C PHE A 93 -30.11 -17.59 -9.65
N GLN A 94 -31.24 -18.16 -10.10
CA GLN A 94 -31.61 -18.08 -11.54
C GLN A 94 -31.87 -16.61 -11.99
N GLY A 95 -31.02 -15.67 -11.55
CA GLY A 95 -30.92 -14.32 -12.12
C GLY A 95 -30.06 -14.31 -13.39
N GLU A 96 -29.46 -15.44 -13.78
CA GLU A 96 -28.67 -15.58 -15.02
C GLU A 96 -29.50 -15.34 -16.29
N LYS A 97 -30.84 -15.29 -16.20
CA LYS A 97 -31.71 -14.91 -17.32
C LYS A 97 -32.39 -13.53 -17.18
N LEU A 98 -32.25 -12.81 -16.06
CA LEU A 98 -32.99 -11.56 -15.82
C LEU A 98 -32.15 -10.30 -15.55
N VAL A 99 -30.82 -10.39 -15.56
CA VAL A 99 -29.97 -9.22 -15.82
C VAL A 99 -29.50 -9.38 -17.25
N ASN A 100 -30.04 -8.56 -18.15
CA ASN A 100 -29.55 -8.45 -19.52
C ASN A 100 -28.02 -8.40 -19.45
N ALA A 101 -27.32 -9.45 -19.87
CA ALA A 101 -25.91 -9.57 -19.48
C ALA A 101 -25.06 -8.40 -20.05
N SER A 102 -25.61 -7.67 -21.03
CA SER A 102 -25.07 -6.41 -21.54
C SER A 102 -25.09 -5.30 -20.51
N PHE A 103 -26.19 -5.18 -19.78
CA PHE A 103 -26.35 -4.22 -18.69
C PHE A 103 -25.37 -4.49 -17.54
N TYR A 104 -25.21 -5.77 -17.15
CA TYR A 104 -24.21 -6.15 -16.15
C TYR A 104 -22.79 -5.80 -16.58
N ALA A 105 -22.42 -6.13 -17.83
CA ALA A 105 -21.09 -5.81 -18.37
C ALA A 105 -20.82 -4.30 -18.39
N VAL A 106 -21.82 -3.50 -18.76
CA VAL A 106 -21.75 -2.03 -18.78
C VAL A 106 -21.57 -1.47 -17.38
N ILE A 107 -22.41 -1.86 -16.41
CA ILE A 107 -22.31 -1.37 -15.03
C ILE A 107 -20.97 -1.75 -14.43
N PHE A 108 -20.59 -3.03 -14.51
CA PHE A 108 -19.37 -3.53 -13.90
C PHE A 108 -18.11 -2.87 -14.48
N THR A 109 -18.07 -2.67 -15.80
CA THR A 109 -16.98 -1.97 -16.46
C THR A 109 -16.96 -0.50 -16.06
N CYS A 110 -18.11 0.17 -16.04
CA CYS A 110 -18.23 1.57 -15.68
C CYS A 110 -17.75 1.82 -14.24
N THR A 111 -18.24 1.06 -13.26
CA THR A 111 -17.86 1.21 -11.85
C THR A 111 -16.38 0.97 -11.63
N THR A 112 -15.83 -0.10 -12.22
CA THR A 112 -14.39 -0.40 -12.14
C THR A 112 -13.55 0.72 -12.74
N SER A 113 -13.99 1.28 -13.87
CA SER A 113 -13.25 2.33 -14.58
C SER A 113 -13.31 3.66 -13.84
N ILE A 114 -14.44 3.99 -13.20
CA ILE A 114 -14.57 5.14 -12.30
C ILE A 114 -13.57 5.05 -11.15
N ILE A 115 -13.46 3.88 -10.51
CA ILE A 115 -12.51 3.68 -9.39
C ILE A 115 -11.07 3.80 -9.89
N ALA A 116 -10.74 3.17 -11.02
CA ALA A 116 -9.40 3.25 -11.60
C ALA A 116 -9.02 4.71 -11.94
N GLY A 117 -9.94 5.46 -12.56
CA GLY A 117 -9.75 6.89 -12.85
C GLY A 117 -9.55 7.72 -11.59
N ALA A 118 -10.35 7.48 -10.56
CA ALA A 118 -10.23 8.18 -9.28
C ALA A 118 -8.88 7.93 -8.59
N VAL A 119 -8.42 6.68 -8.55
CA VAL A 119 -7.11 6.31 -8.00
C VAL A 119 -5.97 6.96 -8.77
N CYS A 120 -6.06 7.03 -10.11
CA CYS A 120 -5.05 7.73 -10.94
C CYS A 120 -4.99 9.23 -10.64
N THR A 121 -6.14 9.88 -10.47
CA THR A 121 -6.21 11.32 -10.15
C THR A 121 -5.59 11.64 -8.79
N CYS A 122 -5.70 10.76 -7.80
CA CYS A 122 -5.06 10.94 -6.49
C CYS A 122 -3.53 11.05 -6.54
N ARG A 123 -2.89 10.71 -7.67
CA ARG A 123 -1.44 10.90 -7.87
C ARG A 123 -1.07 12.29 -8.38
N LEU A 124 -2.02 13.03 -8.95
CA LEU A 124 -1.78 14.35 -9.53
C LEU A 124 -1.87 15.44 -8.45
N PRO A 125 -0.92 16.38 -8.40
CA PRO A 125 -0.98 17.51 -7.47
C PRO A 125 -2.14 18.44 -7.85
N VAL A 126 -2.90 18.96 -6.88
CA VAL A 126 -4.03 19.86 -7.13
C VAL A 126 -3.56 21.33 -7.20
N THR A 127 -2.78 21.68 -8.23
CA THR A 127 -2.22 23.04 -8.43
C THR A 127 -2.51 23.61 -9.83
N GLY A 128 -2.14 24.88 -10.08
CA GLY A 128 -2.31 25.54 -11.38
C GLY A 128 -1.47 24.86 -12.46
N GLY A 129 -2.12 24.05 -13.32
CA GLY A 129 -1.47 23.15 -14.29
C GLY A 129 -2.11 21.75 -14.34
N THR A 130 -2.95 21.44 -13.36
CA THR A 130 -3.73 20.18 -13.25
C THR A 130 -4.56 19.82 -14.46
N ILE A 131 -5.24 20.79 -15.08
CA ILE A 131 -6.20 20.52 -16.16
C ILE A 131 -5.53 19.84 -17.34
N LEU A 132 -4.34 20.30 -17.75
CA LEU A 132 -3.57 19.67 -18.82
C LEU A 132 -3.15 18.25 -18.44
N ALA A 133 -2.71 18.03 -17.20
CA ALA A 133 -2.33 16.71 -16.72
C ALA A 133 -3.51 15.73 -16.69
N LEU A 134 -4.71 16.19 -16.32
CA LEU A 134 -5.93 15.39 -16.34
C LEU A 134 -6.36 15.03 -17.76
N LEU A 135 -6.27 15.98 -18.70
CA LEU A 135 -6.57 15.73 -20.11
C LEU A 135 -5.60 14.71 -20.71
N LEU A 136 -4.30 14.85 -20.44
CA LEU A 136 -3.28 13.88 -20.86
C LEU A 136 -3.51 12.50 -20.22
N LEU A 137 -3.95 12.45 -18.96
CA LEU A 137 -4.27 11.20 -18.28
C LEU A 137 -5.45 10.47 -18.94
N VAL A 138 -6.54 11.19 -19.24
CA VAL A 138 -7.71 10.61 -19.94
C VAL A 138 -7.34 10.17 -21.35
N LEU A 139 -6.54 10.97 -22.07
CA LEU A 139 -6.05 10.61 -23.40
C LEU A 139 -5.19 9.34 -23.36
N ALA A 140 -4.22 9.26 -22.45
CA ALA A 140 -3.38 8.08 -22.26
C ALA A 140 -4.23 6.85 -21.90
N ALA A 141 -5.20 6.99 -21.01
CA ALA A 141 -6.12 5.91 -20.64
C ALA A 141 -6.96 5.42 -21.84
N GLY A 142 -7.42 6.34 -22.70
CA GLY A 142 -8.13 6.02 -23.94
C GLY A 142 -7.26 5.27 -24.96
N ILE A 143 -6.01 5.71 -25.14
CA ILE A 143 -5.02 5.01 -25.99
C ILE A 143 -4.78 3.59 -25.47
N LEU A 144 -4.69 3.41 -24.15
CA LEU A 144 -4.51 2.09 -23.55
C LEU A 144 -5.72 1.18 -23.74
N VAL A 145 -6.95 1.71 -23.82
CA VAL A 145 -8.14 0.92 -24.18
C VAL A 145 -8.03 0.40 -25.62
N LEU A 146 -7.59 1.24 -26.55
CA LEU A 146 -7.37 0.83 -27.95
C LEU A 146 -6.24 -0.20 -28.05
N ALA A 147 -5.14 0.02 -27.32
CA ALA A 147 -4.05 -0.95 -27.22
C ALA A 147 -4.54 -2.28 -26.63
N ALA A 148 -5.41 -2.26 -25.62
CA ALA A 148 -5.99 -3.44 -25.02
C ALA A 148 -6.90 -4.19 -26.00
N LEU A 149 -7.69 -3.50 -26.82
CA LEU A 149 -8.48 -4.11 -27.90
C LEU A 149 -7.61 -4.80 -28.95
N ALA A 150 -6.44 -4.24 -29.27
CA ALA A 150 -5.48 -4.85 -30.19
C ALA A 150 -4.78 -6.06 -29.55
N ALA A 151 -4.28 -5.91 -28.32
CA ALA A 151 -3.61 -6.97 -27.57
C ALA A 151 -4.55 -8.13 -27.23
N GLU A 152 -5.84 -7.87 -27.00
CA GLU A 152 -6.85 -8.90 -26.81
C GLU A 152 -6.88 -9.86 -28.00
N LYS A 153 -6.76 -9.39 -29.25
CA LYS A 153 -6.77 -10.25 -30.44
C LYS A 153 -5.56 -11.21 -30.50
N MET A 154 -4.45 -10.84 -29.86
CA MET A 154 -3.23 -11.68 -29.80
C MET A 154 -3.30 -12.77 -28.73
N LEU A 155 -4.21 -12.65 -27.77
CA LEU A 155 -4.37 -13.64 -26.70
C LEU A 155 -5.08 -14.91 -27.23
N PRO A 156 -4.71 -16.11 -26.73
CA PRO A 156 -5.30 -17.35 -27.21
C PRO A 156 -6.79 -17.42 -26.87
N ALA A 157 -7.62 -17.84 -27.83
CA ALA A 157 -9.06 -17.98 -27.65
C ALA A 157 -9.45 -18.97 -26.53
N SER A 158 -8.52 -19.88 -26.17
CA SER A 158 -8.71 -20.83 -25.07
C SER A 158 -8.66 -20.19 -23.68
N LEU A 159 -8.12 -18.97 -23.54
CA LEU A 159 -8.04 -18.24 -22.27
C LEU A 159 -9.43 -17.67 -21.91
N THR A 160 -10.25 -18.50 -21.27
CA THR A 160 -11.55 -18.11 -20.75
C THR A 160 -11.43 -17.58 -19.32
N VAL A 161 -12.18 -16.53 -19.01
CA VAL A 161 -12.20 -15.89 -17.70
C VAL A 161 -13.57 -16.11 -17.08
N SER A 162 -13.64 -16.80 -15.93
CA SER A 162 -14.89 -16.94 -15.18
C SER A 162 -15.23 -15.64 -14.44
N GLN A 163 -16.51 -15.40 -14.12
CA GLN A 163 -16.93 -14.17 -13.43
C GLN A 163 -16.23 -13.96 -12.07
N PRO A 164 -16.05 -14.98 -11.20
CA PRO A 164 -15.30 -14.79 -9.95
C PRO A 164 -13.81 -14.49 -10.21
N ALA A 165 -13.20 -15.14 -11.20
CA ALA A 165 -11.81 -14.87 -11.56
C ALA A 165 -11.61 -13.46 -12.17
N LEU A 166 -12.59 -12.98 -12.93
CA LEU A 166 -12.64 -11.60 -13.43
C LEU A 166 -12.62 -10.61 -12.27
N MET A 167 -13.50 -10.81 -11.28
CA MET A 167 -13.55 -9.96 -10.09
C MET A 167 -12.20 -9.98 -9.35
N ALA A 168 -11.63 -11.17 -9.11
CA ALA A 168 -10.33 -11.30 -8.43
C ALA A 168 -9.21 -10.53 -9.13
N ALA A 169 -9.11 -10.64 -10.46
CA ALA A 169 -8.09 -9.96 -11.24
C ALA A 169 -8.29 -8.43 -11.28
N VAL A 170 -9.53 -7.96 -11.41
CA VAL A 170 -9.86 -6.53 -11.36
C VAL A 170 -9.48 -5.95 -9.99
N VAL A 171 -9.92 -6.59 -8.91
CA VAL A 171 -9.60 -6.13 -7.54
C VAL A 171 -8.09 -6.20 -7.29
N ALA A 172 -7.40 -7.24 -7.75
CA ALA A 172 -5.94 -7.33 -7.63
C ALA A 172 -5.23 -6.11 -8.24
N LEU A 173 -5.61 -5.73 -9.45
CA LEU A 173 -5.01 -4.59 -10.15
C LEU A 173 -5.39 -3.25 -9.52
N LEU A 174 -6.61 -3.11 -8.98
CA LEU A 174 -7.02 -1.93 -8.21
C LEU A 174 -6.26 -1.82 -6.88
N LEU A 175 -6.02 -2.93 -6.18
CA LEU A 175 -5.24 -2.92 -4.94
C LEU A 175 -3.76 -2.65 -5.21
N PHE A 176 -3.20 -3.19 -6.30
CA PHE A 176 -1.84 -2.86 -6.73
C PHE A 176 -1.70 -1.38 -7.08
N SER A 177 -2.67 -0.81 -7.80
CA SER A 177 -2.66 0.61 -8.12
C SER A 177 -2.83 1.48 -6.86
N ALA A 178 -3.71 1.12 -5.93
CA ALA A 178 -3.89 1.79 -4.64
C ALA A 178 -2.63 1.70 -3.76
N SER A 179 -1.94 0.55 -3.71
CA SER A 179 -0.69 0.37 -2.96
C SER A 179 0.47 1.26 -3.46
N SER A 180 0.35 1.84 -4.66
CA SER A 180 1.32 2.81 -5.17
C SER A 180 1.21 4.19 -4.53
N LEU A 181 0.14 4.43 -3.76
CA LEU A 181 -0.19 5.67 -3.08
C LEU A 181 -0.35 5.39 -1.58
N ILE A 182 0.54 5.93 -0.74
CA ILE A 182 0.53 5.68 0.72
C ILE A 182 -0.85 6.02 1.33
N ARG A 183 -1.49 7.11 0.89
CA ARG A 183 -2.81 7.53 1.39
C ARG A 183 -3.95 6.59 1.01
N LEU A 184 -3.81 5.84 -0.08
CA LEU A 184 -4.80 4.86 -0.55
C LEU A 184 -4.42 3.42 -0.22
N ASP A 185 -3.31 3.18 0.46
CA ASP A 185 -2.92 1.82 0.81
C ASP A 185 -3.94 1.17 1.76
N LEU A 186 -4.20 -0.12 1.54
CA LEU A 186 -5.14 -0.91 2.33
C LEU A 186 -4.43 -1.95 3.19
N PHE A 187 -3.29 -2.49 2.75
CA PHE A 187 -2.68 -3.64 3.41
C PHE A 187 -2.01 -3.28 4.73
N SER A 188 -1.28 -2.17 4.79
CA SER A 188 -0.65 -1.71 6.04
C SER A 188 -1.71 -1.32 7.09
N PRO A 189 -2.74 -0.50 6.77
CA PRO A 189 -3.83 -0.23 7.71
C PRO A 189 -4.61 -1.47 8.12
N LEU A 190 -4.80 -2.46 7.24
CA LEU A 190 -5.41 -3.74 7.58
C LEU A 190 -4.57 -4.49 8.62
N SER A 191 -3.27 -4.63 8.39
CA SER A 191 -2.35 -5.32 9.30
C SER A 191 -2.31 -4.64 10.69
N MET A 192 -2.32 -3.31 10.71
CA MET A 192 -2.42 -2.53 11.95
C MET A 192 -3.75 -2.75 12.67
N LYS A 193 -4.87 -2.80 11.94
CA LYS A 193 -6.19 -3.10 12.52
C LYS A 193 -6.27 -4.51 13.08
N VAL A 194 -5.65 -5.50 12.42
CA VAL A 194 -5.58 -6.87 12.90
C VAL A 194 -4.78 -6.96 14.19
N MET A 195 -3.60 -6.31 14.23
CA MET A 195 -2.81 -6.23 15.46
C MET A 195 -3.59 -5.56 16.58
N LYS A 196 -4.18 -4.38 16.32
CA LYS A 196 -4.98 -3.68 17.32
C LYS A 196 -6.15 -4.53 17.81
N PHE A 197 -6.85 -5.22 16.92
CA PHE A 197 -7.93 -6.13 17.30
C PHE A 197 -7.45 -7.26 18.21
N ALA A 198 -6.32 -7.91 17.86
CA ALA A 198 -5.73 -8.95 18.70
C ALA A 198 -5.31 -8.41 20.08
N HIS A 199 -4.71 -7.21 20.10
CA HIS A 199 -4.33 -6.52 21.32
C HIS A 199 -5.53 -6.23 22.22
N ASP A 200 -6.56 -5.58 21.67
CA ASP A 200 -7.76 -5.18 22.40
C ASP A 200 -8.54 -6.41 22.88
N PHE A 201 -8.59 -7.48 22.09
CA PHE A 201 -9.20 -8.75 22.49
C PHE A 201 -8.48 -9.36 23.70
N VAL A 202 -7.15 -9.41 23.68
CA VAL A 202 -6.36 -9.93 24.81
C VAL A 202 -6.55 -9.05 26.04
N HIS A 203 -6.47 -7.72 25.90
CA HIS A 203 -6.71 -6.80 27.01
C HIS A 203 -8.10 -7.01 27.65
N GLN A 204 -9.14 -7.03 26.83
CA GLN A 204 -10.52 -7.23 27.31
C GLN A 204 -10.69 -8.59 27.98
N PHE A 205 -10.08 -9.65 27.43
CA PHE A 205 -10.13 -10.98 28.03
C PHE A 205 -9.46 -11.01 29.40
N PHE A 206 -8.31 -10.34 29.55
CA PHE A 206 -7.55 -10.30 30.80
C PHE A 206 -8.28 -9.52 31.88
N GLU A 207 -8.87 -8.38 31.53
CA GLU A 207 -9.71 -7.59 32.44
C GLU A 207 -10.95 -8.37 32.87
N SER A 208 -11.63 -9.02 31.91
CA SER A 208 -12.85 -9.79 32.19
C SER A 208 -12.60 -11.01 33.09
N MET A 209 -11.42 -11.61 33.00
CA MET A 209 -11.03 -12.79 33.77
C MET A 209 -10.21 -12.45 35.03
N LEU A 210 -10.02 -11.16 35.34
CA LEU A 210 -9.24 -10.66 36.50
C LEU A 210 -7.86 -11.31 36.63
N ILE A 211 -7.24 -11.56 35.47
CA ILE A 211 -5.98 -12.28 35.34
C ILE A 211 -4.75 -11.53 35.91
N PRO A 212 -4.61 -10.19 35.78
CA PRO A 212 -3.38 -9.48 36.16
C PRO A 212 -2.95 -9.64 37.62
N ASP A 213 -3.90 -9.84 38.54
CA ASP A 213 -3.64 -9.98 39.99
C ASP A 213 -3.55 -11.45 40.46
N HIS A 214 -3.51 -12.41 39.53
CA HIS A 214 -3.56 -13.82 39.86
C HIS A 214 -2.18 -14.36 40.27
N LEU A 215 -2.09 -14.96 41.46
CA LEU A 215 -0.86 -15.47 42.10
C LEU A 215 -0.05 -16.48 41.26
N PHE A 216 -0.67 -17.06 40.22
CA PHE A 216 -0.10 -18.11 39.38
C PHE A 216 0.56 -17.59 38.09
N ILE A 217 0.34 -16.32 37.68
CA ILE A 217 0.97 -15.78 36.48
C ILE A 217 2.35 -15.24 36.82
N ARG A 218 3.35 -16.08 36.56
CA ARG A 218 4.76 -15.72 36.72
C ARG A 218 5.24 -14.86 35.56
N THR A 219 6.32 -14.12 35.78
CA THR A 219 6.96 -13.20 34.83
C THR A 219 7.27 -13.82 33.45
N TYR A 220 7.49 -15.14 33.37
CA TYR A 220 7.75 -15.82 32.11
C TYR A 220 6.51 -15.92 31.19
N LEU A 221 5.29 -15.96 31.73
CA LEU A 221 4.05 -16.03 30.93
C LEU A 221 3.82 -14.72 30.14
N TRP A 222 4.26 -13.59 30.69
CA TRP A 222 4.21 -12.29 30.00
C TRP A 222 5.04 -12.27 28.71
N GLY A 223 6.11 -13.06 28.63
CA GLY A 223 6.91 -13.22 27.40
C GLY A 223 6.13 -13.91 26.27
N TYR A 224 5.33 -14.93 26.59
CA TYR A 224 4.50 -15.64 25.61
C TYR A 224 3.30 -14.78 25.16
N ILE A 225 2.68 -14.04 26.09
CA ILE A 225 1.61 -13.11 25.77
C ILE A 225 2.13 -11.96 24.90
N GLY A 226 3.37 -11.51 25.15
CA GLY A 226 4.09 -10.54 24.32
C GLY A 226 4.17 -10.92 22.84
N LEU A 227 4.21 -12.22 22.51
CA LEU A 227 4.21 -12.72 21.14
C LEU A 227 2.91 -12.37 20.38
N LEU A 228 1.77 -12.33 21.08
CA LEU A 228 0.47 -11.99 20.50
C LEU A 228 0.36 -10.52 20.10
N PHE A 229 1.17 -9.66 20.73
CA PHE A 229 1.27 -8.23 20.43
C PHE A 229 2.40 -7.89 19.45
N GLY A 230 3.13 -8.91 18.96
CA GLY A 230 4.24 -8.70 18.04
C GLY A 230 3.78 -8.28 16.65
N ASN A 231 4.57 -7.45 15.96
CA ASN A 231 4.31 -6.99 14.58
C ASN A 231 4.00 -8.15 13.61
N GLY A 232 4.51 -9.34 13.88
CA GLY A 232 4.23 -10.55 13.10
C GLY A 232 2.74 -10.94 13.07
N VAL A 233 1.99 -10.78 14.16
CA VAL A 233 0.56 -11.18 14.21
C VAL A 233 -0.28 -10.29 13.29
N GLY A 234 -0.03 -8.97 13.31
CA GLY A 234 -0.69 -8.04 12.39
C GLY A 234 -0.38 -8.36 10.93
N PHE A 235 0.90 -8.58 10.62
CA PHE A 235 1.34 -8.91 9.25
C PHE A 235 0.75 -10.24 8.76
N TRP A 236 0.92 -11.34 9.50
CA TRP A 236 0.44 -12.67 9.07
C TRP A 236 -1.08 -12.77 9.08
N GLY A 237 -1.77 -12.18 10.07
CA GLY A 237 -3.23 -12.12 10.07
C GLY A 237 -3.76 -11.24 8.92
N GLY A 238 -3.09 -10.13 8.63
CA GLY A 238 -3.33 -9.30 7.44
C GLY A 238 -3.17 -10.09 6.14
N MET A 239 -2.09 -10.87 6.00
CA MET A 239 -1.84 -11.76 4.85
C MET A 239 -2.96 -12.78 4.68
N ILE A 240 -3.41 -13.44 5.75
CA ILE A 240 -4.52 -14.40 5.66
C ILE A 240 -5.76 -13.70 5.11
N ILE A 241 -6.16 -12.55 5.68
CA ILE A 241 -7.35 -11.81 5.23
C ILE A 241 -7.19 -11.33 3.77
N TRP A 242 -5.99 -10.88 3.40
CA TRP A 242 -5.67 -10.37 2.08
C TRP A 242 -5.79 -11.44 0.98
N PHE A 243 -5.26 -12.64 1.22
CA PHE A 243 -5.20 -13.71 0.21
C PHE A 243 -6.41 -14.64 0.18
N THR A 244 -7.13 -14.77 1.30
CA THR A 244 -8.30 -15.68 1.41
C THR A 244 -9.30 -15.57 0.26
N PRO A 245 -9.79 -14.40 -0.19
CA PRO A 245 -10.82 -14.36 -1.22
C PRO A 245 -10.33 -14.95 -2.56
N VAL A 246 -9.08 -14.71 -2.94
CA VAL A 246 -8.51 -15.27 -4.17
C VAL A 246 -8.28 -16.77 -4.03
N VAL A 247 -7.84 -17.23 -2.86
CA VAL A 247 -7.70 -18.67 -2.55
C VAL A 247 -9.06 -19.37 -2.64
N LEU A 248 -10.12 -18.81 -2.06
CA LEU A 248 -11.47 -19.38 -2.15
C LEU A 248 -11.98 -19.49 -3.59
N ILE A 249 -11.67 -18.50 -4.45
CA ILE A 249 -11.99 -18.55 -5.89
C ILE A 249 -11.16 -19.62 -6.61
N LEU A 250 -9.89 -19.77 -6.26
CA LEU A 250 -9.03 -20.82 -6.82
C LEU A 250 -9.57 -22.20 -6.44
N LEU A 251 -9.92 -22.39 -5.16
CA LEU A 251 -10.50 -23.63 -4.65
C LEU A 251 -11.86 -23.93 -5.29
N SER A 252 -12.71 -22.92 -5.50
CA SER A 252 -14.00 -23.12 -6.17
C SER A 252 -13.79 -23.70 -7.57
N ILE A 253 -12.91 -23.12 -8.40
CA ILE A 253 -12.61 -23.63 -9.75
C ILE A 253 -11.93 -25.01 -9.69
N ARG A 254 -11.01 -25.21 -8.74
CA ARG A 254 -10.28 -26.48 -8.58
C ARG A 254 -11.22 -27.64 -8.26
N PHE A 255 -12.19 -27.41 -7.37
CA PHE A 255 -13.15 -28.41 -6.88
C PHE A 255 -14.43 -28.51 -7.71
N GLU A 256 -14.53 -27.83 -8.85
CA GLU A 256 -15.63 -28.06 -9.79
C GLU A 256 -15.78 -29.55 -10.12
N LEU A 257 -17.01 -30.02 -10.26
CA LEU A 257 -17.28 -31.40 -10.66
C LEU A 257 -16.98 -31.57 -12.16
N LEU A 258 -16.35 -32.70 -12.52
CA LEU A 258 -16.17 -33.05 -13.93
C LEU A 258 -17.51 -33.51 -14.52
N PRO A 259 -17.74 -33.33 -15.84
CA PRO A 259 -18.98 -33.76 -16.48
C PRO A 259 -19.15 -35.29 -16.34
N SER A 260 -20.38 -35.72 -16.06
CA SER A 260 -20.71 -37.15 -15.99
C SER A 260 -20.58 -37.77 -17.39
N VAL A 261 -19.68 -38.74 -17.54
CA VAL A 261 -19.46 -39.47 -18.81
C VAL A 261 -20.01 -40.90 -18.77
N ALA A 262 -20.78 -41.25 -17.72
CA ALA A 262 -21.35 -42.59 -17.53
C ALA A 262 -22.24 -43.02 -18.71
N HIS A 263 -22.92 -42.08 -19.35
CA HIS A 263 -23.82 -42.31 -20.49
C HIS A 263 -23.11 -42.61 -21.83
N ILE A 264 -21.80 -42.36 -21.95
CA ILE A 264 -21.08 -42.47 -23.23
C ILE A 264 -20.47 -43.85 -23.37
N ARG A 265 -20.91 -44.73 -24.27
CA ARG A 265 -20.36 -46.11 -24.36
C ARG A 265 -18.92 -46.19 -24.89
N GLN A 266 -18.52 -45.28 -25.79
CA GLN A 266 -17.20 -45.32 -26.44
C GLN A 266 -16.09 -44.75 -25.53
N GLY A 267 -15.10 -45.58 -25.16
CA GLY A 267 -14.01 -45.22 -24.24
C GLY A 267 -13.14 -44.05 -24.72
N ALA A 268 -12.82 -43.98 -26.02
CA ALA A 268 -12.04 -42.88 -26.59
C ALA A 268 -12.75 -41.52 -26.45
N LYS A 269 -14.08 -41.49 -26.69
CA LYS A 269 -14.90 -40.28 -26.54
C LYS A 269 -14.99 -39.81 -25.09
N ARG A 270 -15.10 -40.75 -24.13
CA ARG A 270 -15.02 -40.45 -22.69
C ARG A 270 -13.71 -39.75 -22.33
N ARG A 271 -12.58 -40.34 -22.72
CA ARG A 271 -11.24 -39.79 -22.44
C ARG A 271 -11.06 -38.40 -23.03
N LYS A 272 -11.51 -38.18 -24.27
CA LYS A 272 -11.43 -36.87 -24.96
C LYS A 272 -12.22 -35.79 -24.21
N LEU A 273 -13.44 -36.08 -23.77
CA LEU A 273 -14.29 -35.11 -23.05
C LEU A 273 -13.75 -34.78 -21.65
N LEU A 274 -13.31 -35.79 -20.89
CA LEU A 274 -12.67 -35.56 -19.60
C LEU A 274 -11.38 -34.74 -19.74
N ALA A 275 -10.54 -35.07 -20.73
CA ALA A 275 -9.32 -34.32 -21.01
C ALA A 275 -9.60 -32.86 -21.40
N ALA A 276 -10.66 -32.60 -22.18
CA ALA A 276 -11.09 -31.25 -22.52
C ALA A 276 -11.56 -30.47 -21.28
N ALA A 277 -12.40 -31.07 -20.44
CA ALA A 277 -12.89 -30.44 -19.19
C ALA A 277 -11.74 -30.15 -18.20
N ILE A 278 -10.79 -31.07 -18.06
CA ILE A 278 -9.60 -30.86 -17.22
C ILE A 278 -8.73 -29.72 -17.79
N ARG A 279 -8.55 -29.67 -19.12
CA ARG A 279 -7.79 -28.61 -19.79
C ARG A 279 -8.44 -27.25 -19.58
N GLU A 280 -9.75 -27.15 -19.78
CA GLU A 280 -10.50 -25.91 -19.58
C GLU A 280 -10.40 -25.43 -18.13
N ARG A 281 -10.55 -26.33 -17.15
CA ARG A 281 -10.35 -25.98 -15.73
C ARG A 281 -8.94 -25.46 -15.46
N ARG A 282 -7.91 -26.12 -15.98
CA ARG A 282 -6.51 -25.68 -15.81
C ARG A 282 -6.30 -24.28 -16.39
N ILE A 283 -6.90 -23.98 -17.53
CA ILE A 283 -6.81 -22.65 -18.14
C ILE A 283 -7.56 -21.60 -17.30
N ARG A 284 -8.75 -21.93 -16.78
CA ARG A 284 -9.51 -21.04 -15.89
C ARG A 284 -8.78 -20.75 -14.57
N LEU A 285 -7.89 -21.62 -14.11
CA LEU A 285 -7.04 -21.39 -12.93
C LEU A 285 -5.90 -20.38 -13.17
N VAL A 286 -5.55 -20.05 -14.41
CA VAL A 286 -4.45 -19.12 -14.71
C VAL A 286 -4.75 -17.72 -14.15
N ILE A 287 -5.97 -17.22 -14.32
CA ILE A 287 -6.35 -15.87 -13.87
C ILE A 287 -6.27 -15.70 -12.34
N PRO A 288 -6.87 -16.56 -11.50
CA PRO A 288 -6.73 -16.42 -10.05
C PRO A 288 -5.29 -16.62 -9.57
N LEU A 289 -4.48 -17.45 -10.24
CA LEU A 289 -3.05 -17.58 -9.94
C LEU A 289 -2.28 -16.28 -10.22
N LEU A 290 -2.56 -15.62 -11.35
CA LEU A 290 -2.01 -14.30 -11.65
C LEU A 290 -2.50 -13.24 -10.64
N ALA A 291 -3.77 -13.30 -10.24
CA ALA A 291 -4.30 -12.41 -9.21
C ALA A 291 -3.56 -12.58 -7.87
N LEU A 292 -3.21 -13.82 -7.45
CA LEU A 292 -2.37 -14.04 -6.26
C LEU A 292 -1.02 -13.34 -6.37
N LEU A 293 -0.36 -13.43 -7.53
CA LEU A 293 0.93 -12.76 -7.75
C LEU A 293 0.80 -11.22 -7.66
N VAL A 294 -0.28 -10.65 -8.20
CA VAL A 294 -0.54 -9.21 -8.12
C VAL A 294 -0.90 -8.78 -6.69
N PHE A 295 -1.68 -9.59 -5.95
CA PHE A 295 -1.94 -9.37 -4.52
C PHE A 295 -0.65 -9.38 -3.69
N ALA A 296 0.27 -10.30 -4.00
CA ALA A 296 1.59 -10.36 -3.38
C ALA A 296 2.44 -9.14 -3.72
N ALA A 297 2.43 -8.69 -4.98
CA ALA A 297 3.10 -7.46 -5.38
C ALA A 297 2.53 -6.22 -4.66
N ALA A 298 1.22 -6.16 -4.47
CA ALA A 298 0.56 -5.08 -3.72
C ALA A 298 0.93 -5.09 -2.23
N ALA A 299 0.89 -6.26 -1.58
CA ALA A 299 1.28 -6.41 -0.18
C ALA A 299 2.78 -6.12 0.04
N TYR A 300 3.64 -6.57 -0.88
CA TYR A 300 5.07 -6.25 -0.86
C TYR A 300 5.28 -4.74 -0.97
N ARG A 301 4.63 -4.09 -1.93
CA ARG A 301 4.74 -2.64 -2.12
C ARG A 301 4.22 -1.83 -0.93
N SER A 302 3.14 -2.28 -0.30
CA SER A 302 2.60 -1.69 0.94
C SER A 302 3.58 -1.84 2.10
N SER A 303 4.25 -3.00 2.21
CA SER A 303 5.22 -3.29 3.28
C SER A 303 6.56 -2.56 3.08
N TYR A 304 6.92 -2.34 1.82
CA TYR A 304 8.13 -1.65 1.40
C TYR A 304 7.75 -0.48 0.49
N PRO A 305 7.07 0.55 1.04
CA PRO A 305 6.66 1.68 0.24
C PRO A 305 7.90 2.35 -0.34
N SER A 306 7.88 2.62 -1.64
CA SER A 306 8.87 3.48 -2.29
C SER A 306 8.61 4.92 -1.83
N VAL A 307 8.88 5.21 -0.57
CA VAL A 307 8.91 6.57 -0.06
C VAL A 307 10.17 7.17 -0.65
N GLU A 308 10.00 8.06 -1.63
CA GLU A 308 11.07 8.95 -2.03
C GLU A 308 11.18 9.98 -0.92
N TYR A 309 12.03 9.68 0.07
CA TYR A 309 12.39 10.62 1.10
C TYR A 309 13.69 11.31 0.67
N TRP A 310 13.73 12.62 0.90
CA TRP A 310 14.94 13.39 0.88
C TRP A 310 15.88 12.87 1.97
N ASP A 311 16.97 12.24 1.54
CA ASP A 311 18.06 11.76 2.38
C ASP A 311 19.39 12.30 1.83
N PRO A 312 19.83 13.48 2.27
CA PRO A 312 21.12 13.98 1.86
C PRO A 312 22.22 13.17 2.55
N THR A 313 23.28 12.85 1.82
CA THR A 313 24.48 12.29 2.42
C THR A 313 25.04 13.27 3.47
N PRO A 314 25.35 12.83 4.71
CA PRO A 314 25.85 13.71 5.75
C PRO A 314 27.13 14.45 5.33
N VAL A 315 27.12 15.78 5.44
CA VAL A 315 28.28 16.62 5.14
C VAL A 315 29.23 16.65 6.34
N PRO A 316 30.53 16.36 6.17
CA PRO A 316 31.48 16.42 7.27
C PRO A 316 31.66 17.87 7.77
N VAL A 317 31.62 18.05 9.09
CA VAL A 317 31.82 19.36 9.74
C VAL A 317 32.92 19.28 10.79
N LEU A 318 33.59 20.42 11.01
CA LEU A 318 34.64 20.59 12.00
C LEU A 318 34.19 21.57 13.08
N ALA A 319 34.69 21.38 14.30
CA ALA A 319 34.53 22.35 15.37
C ALA A 319 35.62 23.43 15.25
N SER A 320 35.26 24.65 15.60
CA SER A 320 36.20 25.76 15.77
C SER A 320 37.17 25.47 16.93
N PRO A 321 38.31 26.22 17.04
CA PRO A 321 39.21 26.10 18.19
C PRO A 321 38.53 26.35 19.55
N ALA A 322 37.40 27.06 19.56
CA ALA A 322 36.58 27.31 20.75
C ALA A 322 35.62 26.15 21.08
N GLY A 323 35.60 25.08 20.29
CA GLY A 323 34.71 23.92 20.50
C GLY A 323 33.29 24.08 19.96
N GLU A 324 33.00 25.14 19.18
CA GLU A 324 31.69 25.31 18.53
C GLU A 324 31.70 24.74 17.10
N ILE A 325 30.67 23.97 16.74
CA ILE A 325 30.31 23.62 15.36
C ILE A 325 29.41 24.75 14.83
N VAL A 326 29.77 25.33 13.69
CA VAL A 326 29.02 26.43 13.07
C VAL A 326 28.48 26.00 11.72
N ILE A 327 27.17 26.03 11.55
CA ILE A 327 26.49 25.74 10.28
C ILE A 327 25.96 27.05 9.70
N PRO A 328 26.50 27.54 8.57
CA PRO A 328 26.05 28.79 7.98
C PRO A 328 24.61 28.67 7.46
N LYS A 329 23.80 29.72 7.65
CA LYS A 329 22.40 29.76 7.14
C LYS A 329 22.33 29.73 5.62
N GLN A 330 23.24 30.49 5.01
CA GLN A 330 23.36 30.65 3.57
C GLN A 330 24.83 30.41 3.19
N GLY A 331 25.07 29.33 2.46
CA GLY A 331 26.39 28.89 1.98
C GLY A 331 26.23 27.94 0.79
N GLU A 332 27.00 26.85 0.74
CA GLU A 332 26.78 25.78 -0.24
C GLU A 332 25.42 25.09 -0.07
N ILE A 333 24.92 25.07 1.16
CA ILE A 333 23.60 24.56 1.54
C ILE A 333 22.77 25.73 2.07
N ASN A 334 21.54 25.85 1.59
CA ASN A 334 20.58 26.81 2.12
C ASN A 334 19.71 26.12 3.18
N LEU A 335 19.86 26.50 4.45
CA LEU A 335 19.08 25.92 5.54
C LEU A 335 17.61 26.35 5.50
N GLU A 336 17.28 27.41 4.76
CA GLU A 336 15.94 28.01 4.69
C GLU A 336 15.05 27.38 3.60
N ASP A 337 15.53 26.34 2.92
CA ASP A 337 14.78 25.64 1.86
C ASP A 337 13.68 24.69 2.39
N GLY A 338 13.52 24.62 3.73
CA GLY A 338 12.57 23.74 4.41
C GLY A 338 12.94 22.27 4.32
N LYS A 339 14.16 21.94 3.87
CA LYS A 339 14.65 20.56 3.81
C LYS A 339 15.52 20.20 5.01
N LEU A 340 15.55 18.91 5.31
CA LEU A 340 16.45 18.33 6.30
C LEU A 340 17.86 18.27 5.71
N HIS A 341 18.86 18.85 6.37
CA HIS A 341 20.27 18.81 5.94
C HIS A 341 21.12 18.05 6.94
N LYS A 342 21.78 16.97 6.51
CA LYS A 342 22.56 16.10 7.40
C LYS A 342 24.02 16.52 7.49
N TYR A 343 24.57 16.36 8.68
CA TYR A 343 25.95 16.65 9.02
C TYR A 343 26.58 15.52 9.82
N LEU A 344 27.90 15.39 9.68
CA LEU A 344 28.71 14.40 10.36
C LEU A 344 29.85 15.10 11.09
N TYR A 345 29.83 15.06 12.42
CA TYR A 345 30.91 15.56 13.26
C TYR A 345 31.80 14.41 13.74
N LYS A 346 33.12 14.56 13.64
CA LYS A 346 34.10 13.56 14.09
C LYS A 346 35.15 14.18 15.01
N GLN A 347 35.37 13.57 16.16
CA GLN A 347 36.43 13.96 17.09
C GLN A 347 36.92 12.76 17.91
N GLY A 348 38.24 12.57 18.00
CA GLY A 348 38.85 11.57 18.88
C GLY A 348 38.37 10.13 18.63
N GLY A 349 38.14 9.75 17.36
CA GLY A 349 37.62 8.43 16.98
C GLY A 349 36.12 8.21 17.24
N LYS A 350 35.41 9.21 17.78
CA LYS A 350 33.94 9.21 17.88
C LYS A 350 33.35 9.98 16.72
N GLU A 351 32.15 9.56 16.31
CA GLU A 351 31.36 10.26 15.30
C GLU A 351 29.93 10.49 15.79
N ALA A 352 29.35 11.62 15.40
CA ALA A 352 27.98 11.98 15.68
C ALA A 352 27.31 12.48 14.39
N ARG A 353 26.13 11.91 14.07
CA ARG A 353 25.31 12.36 12.95
C ARG A 353 24.16 13.20 13.47
N PHE A 354 23.92 14.32 12.83
CA PHE A 354 22.81 15.21 13.16
C PHE A 354 22.29 15.86 11.90
N PHE A 355 21.16 16.55 12.00
CA PHE A 355 20.63 17.34 10.91
C PHE A 355 20.07 18.66 11.41
N VAL A 356 19.97 19.61 10.48
CA VAL A 356 19.30 20.88 10.68
C VAL A 356 18.08 20.95 9.75
N LEU A 357 16.95 21.40 10.28
CA LEU A 357 15.70 21.56 9.54
C LEU A 357 15.04 22.89 9.92
N LEU A 358 14.51 23.62 8.95
CA LEU A 358 13.59 24.73 9.21
C LEU A 358 12.16 24.17 9.28
N ASN A 359 11.52 24.29 10.44
CA ASN A 359 10.15 23.82 10.62
C ASN A 359 9.14 24.78 9.92
N PRO A 360 7.88 24.35 9.70
CA PRO A 360 6.85 25.20 9.10
C PRO A 360 6.50 26.45 9.90
N SER A 361 6.88 26.51 11.19
CA SER A 361 6.72 27.69 12.06
C SER A 361 7.83 28.73 11.87
N GLY A 362 8.83 28.46 11.02
CA GLY A 362 9.94 29.38 10.74
C GLY A 362 11.09 29.29 11.75
N GLU A 363 11.15 28.23 12.56
CA GLU A 363 12.21 28.00 13.55
C GLU A 363 13.14 26.87 13.10
N PHE A 364 14.44 27.07 13.28
CA PHE A 364 15.42 26.01 13.06
C PHE A 364 15.30 24.95 14.16
N THR A 365 15.55 23.70 13.82
CA THR A 365 15.77 22.61 14.76
C THR A 365 17.11 21.96 14.47
N VAL A 366 17.79 21.52 15.52
CA VAL A 366 19.00 20.70 15.43
C VAL A 366 18.70 19.41 16.16
N ASP A 367 18.76 18.31 15.45
CA ASP A 367 18.38 17.01 15.99
C ASP A 367 19.39 15.95 15.57
N LEU A 368 19.58 14.93 16.41
CA LEU A 368 20.38 13.78 16.04
C LEU A 368 19.74 12.99 14.90
N ASP A 369 20.57 12.42 14.02
CA ASP A 369 20.16 11.40 13.06
C ASP A 369 20.04 10.02 13.76
N ALA A 370 19.38 10.01 14.93
CA ALA A 370 19.20 8.86 15.81
C ALA A 370 17.95 9.03 16.68
N CYS A 371 17.24 7.92 16.91
CA CYS A 371 16.05 7.88 17.76
C CYS A 371 16.43 7.53 19.19
N ALA A 372 15.68 8.02 20.18
CA ALA A 372 15.88 7.65 21.59
C ALA A 372 15.40 6.24 21.95
N ILE A 373 14.48 5.65 21.17
CA ILE A 373 13.85 4.36 21.48
C ILE A 373 13.96 3.32 20.35
N CYS A 374 14.23 3.75 19.13
CA CYS A 374 14.41 2.86 17.98
C CYS A 374 15.90 2.62 17.74
N LYS A 375 16.24 1.57 16.97
CA LYS A 375 17.61 1.38 16.47
C LYS A 375 18.05 2.66 15.72
N PRO A 376 19.29 3.16 15.93
CA PRO A 376 19.74 4.45 15.40
C PRO A 376 20.11 4.38 13.90
N ASP A 377 19.16 3.94 13.08
CA ASP A 377 19.31 3.80 11.64
C ASP A 377 19.27 5.16 10.92
N GLY A 378 18.57 6.15 11.50
CA GLY A 378 18.49 7.53 11.02
C GLY A 378 17.09 7.96 10.58
N TYR A 379 17.03 9.15 9.97
CA TYR A 379 15.82 9.82 9.53
C TYR A 379 15.96 10.35 8.11
N GLY A 380 14.84 10.43 7.39
CA GLY A 380 14.75 11.15 6.11
C GLY A 380 13.55 12.08 6.12
N GLN A 381 13.42 12.93 5.12
CA GLN A 381 12.27 13.82 5.01
C GLN A 381 11.37 13.45 3.84
N ALA A 382 10.09 13.24 4.11
CA ALA A 382 9.05 13.07 3.10
C ALA A 382 8.16 14.32 3.04
N GLU A 383 7.20 14.35 2.10
CA GLU A 383 6.30 15.50 1.94
C GLU A 383 5.54 15.79 3.25
N GLY A 384 5.86 16.92 3.89
CA GLY A 384 5.24 17.37 5.14
C GLY A 384 5.61 16.58 6.40
N THR A 385 6.58 15.64 6.34
CA THR A 385 6.93 14.78 7.48
C THR A 385 8.41 14.38 7.49
N VAL A 386 8.95 14.02 8.66
CA VAL A 386 10.20 13.28 8.82
C VAL A 386 9.89 11.80 9.04
N ILE A 387 10.61 10.89 8.39
CA ILE A 387 10.41 9.44 8.51
C ILE A 387 11.56 8.80 9.28
N CYS A 388 11.25 8.02 10.33
CA CYS A 388 12.24 7.19 11.00
C CYS A 388 12.57 5.94 10.15
N TYR A 389 13.83 5.65 9.91
CA TYR A 389 14.22 4.51 9.07
C TYR A 389 13.93 3.15 9.69
N TYR A 390 13.88 3.07 11.01
CA TYR A 390 13.61 1.82 11.70
C TYR A 390 12.10 1.49 11.75
N CYS A 391 11.30 2.33 12.41
CA CYS A 391 9.87 2.05 12.63
C CYS A 391 8.95 2.59 11.53
N LYS A 392 9.47 3.36 10.57
CA LYS A 392 8.73 4.00 9.47
C LYS A 392 7.60 4.95 9.91
N THR A 393 7.59 5.37 11.17
CA THR A 393 6.67 6.41 11.66
C THR A 393 6.89 7.71 10.88
N LEU A 394 5.79 8.28 10.40
CA LEU A 394 5.74 9.60 9.79
C LEU A 394 5.54 10.65 10.88
N ILE A 395 6.51 11.54 11.04
CA ILE A 395 6.61 12.52 12.10
C ILE A 395 6.25 13.89 11.51
N PRO A 396 5.18 14.55 11.96
CA PRO A 396 4.81 15.88 11.48
C PRO A 396 5.95 16.88 11.70
N LEU A 397 6.24 17.73 10.70
CA LEU A 397 7.37 18.68 10.77
C LEU A 397 7.26 19.66 11.96
N GLU A 398 6.04 19.94 12.42
CA GLU A 398 5.72 20.83 13.56
C GLU A 398 6.14 20.25 14.92
N THR A 399 6.43 18.95 14.94
CA THR A 399 6.84 18.22 16.15
C THR A 399 8.33 17.89 16.16
N VAL A 400 9.02 18.05 15.03
CA VAL A 400 10.49 17.91 14.96
C VAL A 400 11.15 19.00 15.81
N GLY A 401 12.23 18.69 16.51
CA GLY A 401 12.83 19.55 17.54
C GLY A 401 12.23 19.38 18.95
N LYS A 402 11.13 18.62 19.10
CA LYS A 402 10.55 18.30 20.42
C LYS A 402 10.85 16.84 20.81
N PRO A 403 11.28 16.59 22.06
CA PRO A 403 11.56 15.22 22.50
C PRO A 403 10.27 14.41 22.64
N GLY A 404 10.36 13.09 22.48
CA GLY A 404 9.28 12.14 22.77
C GLY A 404 8.93 11.19 21.62
N GLY A 405 8.47 9.98 21.96
CA GLY A 405 8.10 8.97 20.97
C GLY A 405 9.24 8.64 19.98
N CYS A 406 8.90 8.55 18.69
CA CYS A 406 9.88 8.32 17.62
C CYS A 406 10.53 9.62 17.10
N ASN A 407 10.30 10.77 17.74
CA ASN A 407 10.91 12.02 17.29
C ASN A 407 12.44 11.95 17.32
N PRO A 408 13.11 12.62 16.37
CA PRO A 408 14.54 12.87 16.43
C PRO A 408 14.93 13.51 17.78
N VAL A 409 16.12 13.18 18.29
CA VAL A 409 16.56 13.69 19.59
C VAL A 409 17.10 15.11 19.44
N PRO A 410 16.48 16.14 20.04
CA PRO A 410 16.94 17.52 19.89
C PRO A 410 18.27 17.74 20.59
N VAL A 411 19.13 18.55 19.98
CA VAL A 411 20.42 18.98 20.53
C VAL A 411 20.35 20.47 20.82
N PRO A 412 20.80 20.96 21.99
CA PRO A 412 20.87 22.39 22.27
C PRO A 412 21.73 23.15 21.24
N PHE A 413 21.22 24.29 20.76
CA PHE A 413 21.91 25.15 19.79
C PHE A 413 21.56 26.62 20.03
N THR A 414 22.31 27.52 19.39
CA THR A 414 22.02 28.96 19.37
C THR A 414 22.05 29.48 17.94
N VAL A 415 21.06 30.26 17.55
CA VAL A 415 21.04 30.92 16.23
C VAL A 415 21.70 32.30 16.37
N LYS A 416 22.79 32.53 15.62
CA LYS A 416 23.45 33.82 15.51
C LYS A 416 23.26 34.38 14.09
N ALA A 417 23.86 35.54 13.79
CA ALA A 417 23.73 36.19 12.49
C ALA A 417 24.37 35.37 11.36
N ASP A 418 25.49 34.72 11.66
CA ASP A 418 26.33 33.92 10.76
C ASP A 418 25.86 32.46 10.60
N GLY A 419 25.13 31.91 11.58
CA GLY A 419 24.75 30.51 11.49
C GLY A 419 23.98 29.94 12.69
N VAL A 420 23.85 28.61 12.66
CA VAL A 420 23.44 27.77 13.78
C VAL A 420 24.70 27.27 14.49
N HIS A 421 24.82 27.59 15.77
CA HIS A 421 25.97 27.26 16.62
C HIS A 421 25.61 26.14 17.57
N ILE A 422 26.46 25.11 17.63
CA ILE A 422 26.24 23.89 18.40
C ILE A 422 27.52 23.58 19.18
N ASP A 423 27.41 23.29 20.47
CA ASP A 423 28.56 22.86 21.27
C ASP A 423 28.99 21.43 20.88
N ALA A 424 30.25 21.27 20.48
CA ALA A 424 30.77 20.01 19.95
C ALA A 424 30.78 18.89 21.00
N LEU A 425 31.06 19.23 22.25
CA LEU A 425 31.09 18.25 23.35
C LEU A 425 29.67 17.74 23.64
N THR A 426 28.70 18.65 23.68
CA THR A 426 27.27 18.34 23.83
C THR A 426 26.77 17.44 22.70
N MET A 427 27.18 17.70 21.46
CA MET A 427 26.82 16.86 20.30
C MET A 427 27.29 15.40 20.48
N ILE A 428 28.58 15.20 20.80
CA ILE A 428 29.15 13.86 20.97
C ILE A 428 28.55 13.15 22.19
N ASN A 429 28.35 13.85 23.30
CA ASN A 429 27.79 13.25 24.51
C ASN A 429 26.33 12.85 24.32
N THR A 430 25.52 13.71 23.71
CA THR A 430 24.11 13.41 23.41
C THR A 430 24.03 12.20 22.48
N TRP A 431 24.83 12.18 21.40
CA TRP A 431 24.91 11.03 20.49
C TRP A 431 25.28 9.73 21.22
N GLY A 432 26.36 9.76 22.01
CA GLY A 432 26.83 8.61 22.76
C GLY A 432 25.75 8.04 23.69
N ASN A 433 25.06 8.91 24.44
CA ASN A 433 24.00 8.52 25.35
C ASN A 433 22.81 7.90 24.60
N THR A 434 22.36 8.52 23.50
CA THR A 434 21.24 8.03 22.68
C THR A 434 21.55 6.68 22.03
N VAL A 435 22.72 6.54 21.40
CA VAL A 435 23.11 5.30 20.73
C VAL A 435 23.36 4.19 21.73
N GLN A 436 23.96 4.46 22.90
CA GLN A 436 24.14 3.45 23.94
C GLN A 436 22.80 2.99 24.54
N ALA A 437 21.86 3.90 24.77
CA ALA A 437 20.53 3.56 25.28
C ALA A 437 19.78 2.62 24.32
N THR A 438 19.91 2.86 23.01
CA THR A 438 19.25 2.06 21.97
C THR A 438 20.02 0.81 21.56
N ALA A 439 21.34 0.77 21.77
CA ALA A 439 22.15 -0.43 21.53
C ALA A 439 21.76 -1.59 22.47
N ARG A 440 21.27 -1.29 23.68
CA ARG A 440 20.75 -2.29 24.63
C ARG A 440 19.46 -2.98 24.17
N ILE A 441 18.86 -2.54 23.06
CA ILE A 441 17.67 -3.15 22.46
C ILE A 441 18.03 -4.38 21.59
N LYS A 442 19.32 -4.66 21.35
CA LYS A 442 19.75 -5.91 20.71
C LYS A 442 19.98 -7.03 21.72
N GLU A 443 19.00 -7.94 21.80
CA GLU A 443 19.08 -9.42 21.95
C GLU A 443 17.80 -10.06 22.51
N GLY A 444 16.63 -9.44 22.34
CA GLY A 444 15.33 -10.08 22.59
C GLY A 444 14.57 -10.36 21.29
N GLY A 445 14.83 -11.49 20.63
CA GLY A 445 13.99 -12.02 19.55
C GLY A 445 14.56 -11.86 18.14
N LYS A 446 15.47 -12.75 17.77
CA LYS A 446 15.50 -13.29 16.40
C LYS A 446 14.53 -14.45 16.32
#